data_AF-A0A2D1U904-F1
#
_entry.id   AF-A0A2D1U904-F1
#
_cell.length_a   1.000
_cell.length_b   1.000
_cell.length_c   1.000
_cell.angle_alpha   90.00
_cell.angle_beta   90.00
_cell.angle_gamma   90.00
#
_symmetry.space_group_name_H-M   'P 1'
#
loop_
_entity.id
_entity.type
_entity.pdbx_description
1 polymer ?
#
loop_
_entity_poly.entity_id
_entity_poly.type
_entity_poly.pdbx_seq_one_letter_code
_entity_poly.pdbx_strand_id
1 'polypeptide(L)'
;MAREVAGKWIVTNAVEIDYEDGTEVFRADMFARPWACLEFKEDGSGSIFDGEGNVDAFTYVATDESLVLKYTQGNDTTTYRIQELTESRLCVQEEHLEAYDGVVHKELIEINLHK
;
A
#
# COMPACT_ATOMS: atom_id res chain seq x y z
N MET A 1 0.60 -6.37 -17.00
CA MET A 1 0.72 -6.67 -15.56
C MET A 1 1.85 -5.85 -14.90
N ALA A 2 3.07 -6.36 -14.67
CA ALA A 2 4.14 -5.57 -14.01
C ALA A 2 4.48 -4.24 -14.73
N ARG A 3 4.30 -4.20 -16.06
CA ARG A 3 4.44 -2.98 -16.88
C ARG A 3 3.39 -1.90 -16.60
N GLU A 4 2.20 -2.25 -16.13
CA GLU A 4 1.11 -1.27 -15.92
C GLU A 4 1.29 -0.52 -14.60
N VAL A 5 1.83 -1.21 -13.58
CA VAL A 5 2.22 -0.59 -12.30
C VAL A 5 3.53 0.21 -12.43
N ALA A 6 4.36 -0.06 -13.45
CA ALA A 6 5.61 0.67 -13.63
C ALA A 6 5.38 2.18 -13.77
N GLY A 7 6.26 2.97 -13.15
CA GLY A 7 6.22 4.43 -13.10
C GLY A 7 6.21 4.97 -11.68
N LYS A 8 6.14 6.29 -11.57
CA LYS A 8 6.09 7.02 -10.31
C LYS A 8 4.65 7.33 -9.94
N TRP A 9 4.27 7.03 -8.69
CA TRP A 9 2.93 7.17 -8.17
C TRP A 9 2.96 8.01 -6.90
N ILE A 10 2.36 9.18 -6.95
CA ILE A 10 2.23 10.10 -5.83
C ILE A 10 1.05 9.65 -4.97
N VAL A 11 1.27 9.53 -3.66
CA VAL A 11 0.21 9.23 -2.70
C VAL A 11 -0.71 10.44 -2.64
N THR A 12 -1.99 10.23 -2.95
CA THR A 12 -3.02 11.28 -2.93
C THR A 12 -3.85 11.23 -1.66
N ASN A 13 -4.10 10.02 -1.15
CA ASN A 13 -4.80 9.78 0.09
C ASN A 13 -4.40 8.43 0.66
N ALA A 14 -4.35 8.32 1.98
CA ALA A 14 -4.22 7.06 2.68
C ALA A 14 -5.12 7.11 3.92
N VAL A 15 -5.85 6.03 4.20
CA VAL A 15 -6.76 5.94 5.35
C VAL A 15 -6.56 4.61 6.06
N GLU A 16 -6.67 4.65 7.38
CA GLU A 16 -6.68 3.50 8.26
C GLU A 16 -8.10 3.35 8.83
N ILE A 17 -8.62 2.13 8.79
CA ILE A 17 -9.97 1.80 9.21
C ILE A 17 -9.94 0.53 10.06
N ASP A 18 -10.37 0.66 11.31
CA ASP A 18 -10.45 -0.48 12.22
C ASP A 18 -11.88 -0.98 12.35
N TYR A 19 -12.02 -2.29 12.41
CA TYR A 19 -13.28 -2.98 12.66
C TYR A 19 -13.16 -3.93 13.84
N GLU A 20 -14.22 -3.98 14.64
CA GLU A 20 -14.45 -5.00 15.65
C GLU A 20 -15.71 -5.78 15.28
N ASP A 21 -15.58 -7.11 15.12
CA ASP A 21 -16.66 -8.01 14.69
C ASP A 21 -17.40 -7.50 13.43
N GLY A 22 -16.65 -6.90 12.51
CA GLY A 22 -17.15 -6.35 11.25
C GLY A 22 -17.81 -4.97 11.35
N THR A 23 -17.85 -4.35 12.53
CA THR A 23 -18.33 -2.97 12.72
C THR A 23 -17.14 -2.01 12.72
N GLU A 24 -17.17 -0.99 11.86
CA GLU A 24 -16.16 0.08 11.88
C GLU A 24 -16.19 0.81 13.22
N VAL A 25 -15.06 0.82 13.93
CA VAL A 25 -14.90 1.48 15.24
C VAL A 25 -13.98 2.71 15.17
N PHE A 26 -13.11 2.76 14.16
CA PHE A 26 -12.18 3.85 13.96
C PHE A 26 -11.91 4.08 12.47
N ARG A 27 -11.73 5.35 12.11
CA ARG A 27 -11.28 5.79 10.79
C ARG A 27 -10.45 7.05 10.95
N ALA A 28 -9.25 7.03 10.39
CA ALA A 28 -8.41 8.21 10.34
C ALA A 28 -7.66 8.31 9.01
N ASP A 29 -7.42 9.55 8.59
CA ASP A 29 -6.49 9.83 7.51
C ASP A 29 -5.07 9.49 8.00
N MET A 30 -4.37 8.64 7.25
CA MET A 30 -2.96 8.39 7.47
C MET A 30 -2.18 9.58 6.92
N PHE A 31 -1.22 10.06 7.70
CA PHE A 31 -0.45 11.25 7.32
C PHE A 31 0.55 10.93 6.20
N ALA A 32 0.12 11.03 4.95
CA ALA A 32 1.04 11.08 3.81
C ALA A 32 1.61 12.49 3.69
N ARG A 33 2.93 12.62 3.84
CA ARG A 33 3.62 13.91 3.61
C ARG A 33 3.42 14.35 2.16
N PRO A 34 3.45 15.67 1.89
CA PRO A 34 3.46 16.18 0.52
C PRO A 34 4.58 15.50 -0.29
N TRP A 35 4.24 15.05 -1.50
CA TRP A 35 5.16 14.39 -2.44
C TRP A 35 5.60 12.98 -2.05
N ALA A 36 5.04 12.37 -1.01
CA ALA A 36 5.23 10.94 -0.75
C ALA A 36 4.84 10.14 -2.00
N CYS A 37 5.69 9.22 -2.44
CA CYS A 37 5.47 8.50 -3.68
C CYS A 37 6.12 7.11 -3.69
N LEU A 38 5.58 6.25 -4.53
CA LEU A 38 6.12 4.93 -4.85
C LEU A 38 6.59 4.94 -6.30
N GLU A 39 7.83 4.53 -6.54
CA GLU A 39 8.35 4.33 -7.89
C GLU A 39 8.55 2.84 -8.14
N PHE A 40 7.96 2.34 -9.24
CA PHE A 40 8.08 0.95 -9.69
C PHE A 40 8.80 0.91 -11.03
N LYS A 41 9.85 0.10 -11.14
CA LYS A 41 10.66 -0.04 -12.36
C LYS A 41 10.32 -1.35 -13.07
N GLU A 42 10.42 -1.34 -14.40
CA GLU A 42 10.08 -2.52 -15.22
C GLU A 42 10.91 -3.78 -14.91
N ASP A 43 12.05 -3.62 -14.23
CA ASP A 43 12.91 -4.72 -13.79
C ASP A 43 12.44 -5.42 -12.51
N GLY A 44 11.32 -4.98 -11.92
CA GLY A 44 10.75 -5.54 -10.69
C GLY A 44 11.35 -4.94 -9.41
N SER A 45 12.15 -3.88 -9.51
CA SER A 45 12.60 -3.08 -8.37
C SER A 45 11.76 -1.82 -8.17
N GLY A 46 11.74 -1.28 -6.97
CA GLY A 46 11.06 -0.03 -6.69
C GLY A 46 11.57 0.65 -5.42
N SER A 47 10.98 1.79 -5.12
CA SER A 47 11.31 2.56 -3.92
C SER A 47 10.13 3.38 -3.42
N ILE A 48 9.98 3.47 -2.10
CA ILE A 48 9.11 4.43 -1.43
C ILE A 48 9.95 5.66 -1.09
N PHE A 49 9.39 6.84 -1.33
CA PHE A 49 9.90 8.11 -0.86
C PHE A 49 8.85 8.72 0.06
N ASP A 50 9.26 9.05 1.29
CA ASP A 50 8.35 9.50 2.35
C ASP A 50 8.10 11.02 2.36
N GLY A 51 8.69 11.78 1.44
CA GLY A 51 8.58 13.25 1.41
C GLY A 51 9.67 14.00 2.19
N GLU A 52 10.45 13.32 3.04
CA GLU A 52 11.48 13.93 3.91
C GLU A 52 12.92 13.58 3.52
N GLY A 53 13.11 12.76 2.48
CA GLY A 53 14.43 12.33 2.04
C GLY A 53 14.73 10.86 2.33
N ASN A 54 13.85 10.16 3.06
CA ASN A 54 14.02 8.74 3.29
C ASN A 54 13.51 7.97 2.08
N VAL A 55 14.32 7.00 1.66
CA VAL A 55 14.03 6.16 0.51
C VAL A 55 14.24 4.71 0.92
N ASP A 56 13.14 3.96 0.94
CA ASP A 56 13.16 2.53 1.19
C ASP A 56 13.04 1.78 -0.13
N ALA A 57 14.09 1.04 -0.48
CA ALA A 57 14.10 0.24 -1.69
C ALA A 57 13.46 -1.13 -1.44
N PHE A 58 12.73 -1.62 -2.44
CA PHE A 58 12.07 -2.93 -2.42
C PHE A 58 12.16 -3.62 -3.79
N THR A 59 11.92 -4.93 -3.81
CA THR A 59 11.50 -5.63 -5.02
C THR A 59 10.00 -5.87 -4.97
N TYR A 60 9.35 -6.00 -6.12
CA TYR A 60 7.92 -6.19 -6.18
C TYR A 60 7.48 -7.20 -7.22
N VAL A 61 6.31 -7.78 -6.96
CA VAL A 61 5.55 -8.58 -7.92
C VAL A 61 4.12 -8.05 -7.96
N ALA A 62 3.63 -7.77 -9.16
CA ALA A 62 2.28 -7.29 -9.38
C ALA A 62 1.49 -8.24 -10.30
N THR A 63 0.27 -8.55 -9.90
CA THR A 63 -0.77 -9.23 -10.68
C THR A 63 -1.93 -8.27 -10.92
N ASP A 64 -3.06 -8.76 -11.45
CA ASP A 64 -4.28 -7.94 -11.58
C ASP A 64 -4.95 -7.66 -10.23
N GLU A 65 -4.71 -8.52 -9.24
CA GLU A 65 -5.41 -8.50 -7.96
C GLU A 65 -4.50 -8.15 -6.79
N SER A 66 -3.18 -8.24 -6.95
CA SER A 66 -2.24 -8.11 -5.83
C SER A 66 -0.93 -7.43 -6.22
N LEU A 67 -0.37 -6.71 -5.25
CA LEU A 67 0.94 -6.10 -5.28
C LEU A 67 1.70 -6.51 -4.02
N VAL A 68 2.79 -7.25 -4.19
CA VAL A 68 3.64 -7.71 -3.08
C VAL A 68 4.94 -6.94 -3.12
N LEU A 69 5.28 -6.26 -2.01
CA LEU A 69 6.55 -5.56 -1.83
C LEU A 69 7.43 -6.35 -0.86
N LYS A 70 8.70 -6.51 -1.20
CA LYS A 70 9.73 -7.08 -0.32
C LYS A 70 10.84 -6.06 -0.11
N TYR A 71 10.96 -5.54 1.11
CA TYR A 71 11.92 -4.49 1.42
C TYR A 71 13.35 -5.05 1.41
N THR A 72 14.28 -4.23 0.91
CA THR A 72 15.71 -4.61 0.83
C THR A 72 16.42 -4.48 2.17
N GLN A 73 15.95 -3.57 3.02
CA GLN A 73 16.37 -3.47 4.42
C GLN A 73 15.32 -4.14 5.28
N GLY A 74 15.63 -5.35 5.76
CA GLY A 74 14.71 -6.17 6.54
C GLY A 74 14.27 -7.44 5.80
N ASN A 75 13.42 -8.24 6.46
CA ASN A 75 12.76 -9.40 5.86
C ASN A 75 11.25 -9.16 5.68
N ASP A 76 10.82 -7.92 5.84
CA ASP A 76 9.42 -7.56 5.87
C ASP A 76 8.85 -7.57 4.45
N THR A 77 7.68 -8.16 4.33
CA THR A 77 6.93 -8.25 3.09
C THR A 77 5.56 -7.65 3.34
N THR A 78 5.17 -6.70 2.49
CA THR A 78 3.84 -6.11 2.52
C THR A 78 3.05 -6.63 1.33
N THR A 79 1.84 -7.13 1.59
CA THR A 79 0.95 -7.62 0.53
C THR A 79 -0.27 -6.71 0.44
N TYR A 80 -0.41 -6.08 -0.71
CA TYR A 80 -1.59 -5.30 -1.04
C TYR A 80 -2.49 -6.05 -2.01
N ARG A 81 -3.80 -5.86 -1.84
CA ARG A 81 -4.80 -6.12 -2.86
C ARG A 81 -4.97 -4.89 -3.75
N ILE A 82 -4.98 -5.08 -5.06
CA ILE A 82 -5.26 -4.01 -6.03
C ILE A 82 -6.78 -3.90 -6.19
N GLN A 83 -7.31 -2.72 -5.92
CA GLN A 83 -8.73 -2.39 -6.12
C GLN A 83 -8.97 -1.71 -7.48
N GLU A 84 -8.02 -0.87 -7.90
CA GLU A 84 -8.06 -0.17 -9.18
C GLU A 84 -6.63 -0.03 -9.72
N LEU A 85 -6.43 -0.36 -11.00
CA LEU A 85 -5.21 -0.05 -11.74
C LEU A 85 -5.58 0.46 -13.13
N THR A 86 -5.21 1.70 -13.41
CA THR A 86 -5.35 2.35 -14.73
C THR A 86 -4.03 3.01 -15.11
N GLU A 87 -3.97 3.68 -16.26
CA GLU A 87 -2.77 4.43 -16.67
C GLU A 87 -2.38 5.54 -15.69
N SER A 88 -3.32 6.05 -14.90
CA SER A 88 -3.12 7.21 -14.02
C SER A 88 -3.61 7.02 -12.58
N ARG A 89 -4.27 5.90 -12.25
CA ARG A 89 -4.75 5.62 -10.89
C ARG A 89 -4.34 4.25 -10.42
N LEU A 90 -3.90 4.18 -9.17
CA LEU A 90 -3.63 2.94 -8.45
C LEU A 90 -4.31 3.06 -7.08
N CYS A 91 -5.23 2.14 -6.80
CA CYS A 91 -5.86 1.99 -5.49
C CYS A 91 -5.47 0.62 -4.93
N VAL A 92 -4.87 0.61 -3.75
CA VAL A 92 -4.42 -0.61 -3.09
C VAL A 92 -4.93 -0.67 -1.65
N GLN A 93 -5.10 -1.88 -1.14
CA GLN A 93 -5.54 -2.14 0.23
C GLN A 93 -4.65 -3.17 0.90
N GLU A 94 -4.31 -2.95 2.16
CA GLU A 94 -3.68 -3.92 3.04
C GLU A 94 -4.66 -4.25 4.17
N GLU A 95 -4.79 -5.53 4.50
CA GLU A 95 -5.69 -6.00 5.55
C GLU A 95 -4.93 -6.86 6.55
N HIS A 96 -5.06 -6.51 7.84
CA HIS A 96 -4.59 -7.30 8.95
C HIS A 96 -5.76 -7.78 9.79
N LEU A 97 -5.82 -9.09 10.02
CA LEU A 97 -6.86 -9.75 10.80
C LEU A 97 -6.24 -10.43 12.02
N GLU A 98 -6.73 -10.07 13.20
CA GLU A 98 -6.34 -10.69 14.46
C GLU A 98 -7.59 -11.07 15.26
N ALA A 99 -7.49 -12.16 16.01
CA ALA A 99 -8.55 -12.60 16.91
C ALA A 99 -7.99 -12.72 18.32
N TYR A 100 -8.53 -11.92 19.25
CA TYR A 100 -8.16 -11.96 20.67
C TYR A 100 -9.41 -11.75 21.53
N ASP A 101 -9.45 -12.41 22.70
CA ASP A 101 -10.59 -12.39 23.62
C ASP A 101 -11.97 -12.69 23.00
N GLY A 102 -11.99 -13.44 21.90
CA GLY A 102 -13.22 -13.82 21.18
C GLY A 102 -13.80 -12.73 20.27
N VAL A 103 -13.10 -11.61 20.11
CA VAL A 103 -13.42 -10.52 19.18
C VAL A 103 -12.51 -10.62 17.96
N VAL A 104 -13.08 -10.41 16.77
CA VAL A 104 -12.31 -10.30 15.52
C VAL A 104 -11.97 -8.84 15.29
N HIS A 105 -10.68 -8.52 15.38
CA HIS A 105 -10.14 -7.21 15.03
C HIS A 105 -9.64 -7.24 13.58
N LYS A 106 -9.98 -6.19 12.83
CA LYS A 106 -9.50 -6.00 11.46
C LYS A 106 -9.01 -4.58 11.28
N GLU A 107 -7.76 -4.41 10.89
CA GLU A 107 -7.21 -3.16 10.40
C GLU A 107 -7.18 -3.21 8.87
N LEU A 108 -7.71 -2.18 8.21
CA LEU A 108 -7.70 -2.01 6.77
C LEU A 108 -7.02 -0.67 6.43
N ILE A 109 -5.92 -0.74 5.69
CA ILE A 109 -5.23 0.42 5.14
C ILE A 109 -5.61 0.55 3.68
N GLU A 110 -6.15 1.69 3.26
CA GLU A 110 -6.45 1.98 1.85
C GLU A 110 -5.54 3.11 1.36
N ILE A 111 -4.84 2.91 0.25
CA ILE A 111 -3.90 3.89 -0.33
C ILE A 111 -4.31 4.17 -1.76
N ASN A 112 -4.52 5.45 -2.06
CA ASN A 112 -4.86 5.96 -3.39
C ASN A 112 -3.68 6.75 -3.96
N LEU A 113 -3.24 6.37 -5.15
CA LEU A 113 -2.09 6.96 -5.82
C LEU A 113 -2.41 7.43 -7.24
N HIS A 114 -1.65 8.44 -7.68
CA HIS A 114 -1.77 9.04 -9.00
C HIS A 114 -0.41 9.15 -9.68
N LYS A 115 -0.36 8.96 -11.01
CA LYS A 115 0.86 9.09 -11.82
C LYS A 115 1.00 10.51 -12.38
#